data_AF-N1U534-F1
#
_entry.id   AF-N1U534-F1
#
_cell.length_a   1.000
_cell.length_b   1.000
_cell.length_c   1.000
_cell.angle_alpha   90.00
_cell.angle_beta   90.00
_cell.angle_gamma   90.00
#
_symmetry.space_group_name_H-M   'P 1'
#
loop_
_entity.id
_entity.type
_entity.pdbx_description
1 polymer ?
#
loop_
_entity_poly.entity_id
_entity_poly.type
_entity_poly.pdbx_seq_one_letter_code
_entity_poly.pdbx_strand_id
1 'polypeptide(L)'
;MIPDFILVPSIGTKVMMWQDLSIHRGAGSKESPGRIVLPIFAQGDLKTMVADALAAFRWELTKSILGAEWNNVGNPSITADYTDYIQFFKKNKDLSMEIKEKLASDFKRFRNDRDIFANDYQLWMKYEADGVQRLNKVVRGIFYRHIPFSREVRDKVAKTPAFAEIHNRFINIRNRKYTEIENRYKKYLNALGSLPDPLRDNLEFYRV
;
A
#
# COMPACT_ATOMS: atom_id res chain seq x y z
N MET A 1 10.72 -0.64 3.66
CA MET A 1 11.81 -0.04 2.88
C MET A 1 11.37 1.33 2.41
N ILE A 2 12.14 2.37 2.69
CA ILE A 2 11.88 3.74 2.23
C ILE A 2 12.80 3.97 1.02
N PRO A 3 12.30 4.46 -0.13
CA PRO A 3 13.14 4.74 -1.28
C PRO A 3 14.00 5.99 -1.06
N ASP A 4 15.17 6.02 -1.69
CA ASP A 4 16.02 7.20 -1.76
C ASP A 4 15.44 8.20 -2.76
N PHE A 5 15.43 9.48 -2.37
CA PHE A 5 14.98 10.57 -3.22
C PHE A 5 16.18 11.27 -3.85
N ILE A 6 16.28 11.23 -5.17
CA ILE A 6 17.36 11.83 -5.94
C ILE A 6 16.86 13.13 -6.56
N LEU A 7 17.45 14.24 -6.17
CA LEU A 7 17.20 15.54 -6.78
C LEU A 7 18.09 15.72 -8.00
N VAL A 8 17.49 15.88 -9.17
CA VAL A 8 18.21 16.18 -10.41
C VAL A 8 18.11 17.67 -10.73
N PRO A 9 19.20 18.30 -11.19
CA PRO A 9 19.22 19.72 -11.54
C PRO A 9 18.46 19.99 -12.85
N SER A 10 17.14 19.84 -12.77
CA SER A 10 16.22 20.01 -13.88
C SER A 10 14.94 20.70 -13.40
N ILE A 11 14.19 21.17 -14.39
CA ILE A 11 12.84 21.70 -14.23
C ILE A 11 11.87 20.74 -14.91
N GLY A 12 10.75 20.42 -14.26
CA GLY A 12 9.80 19.48 -14.84
C GLY A 12 8.53 19.27 -14.02
N THR A 13 7.56 18.63 -14.65
CA THR A 13 6.22 18.38 -14.09
C THR A 13 6.02 16.93 -13.65
N LYS A 14 7.08 16.10 -13.69
CA LYS A 14 6.99 14.66 -13.44
C LYS A 14 8.05 14.22 -12.43
N VAL A 15 7.62 13.34 -11.53
CA VAL A 15 8.48 12.56 -10.65
C VAL A 15 8.47 11.13 -11.16
N MET A 16 9.63 10.51 -11.26
CA MET A 16 9.77 9.17 -11.85
C MET A 16 10.32 8.19 -10.82
N MET A 17 9.67 7.03 -10.71
CA MET A 17 10.29 5.87 -10.07
C MET A 17 11.40 5.38 -11.00
N TRP A 18 12.65 5.50 -10.54
CA TRP A 18 13.84 5.13 -11.30
C TRP A 18 14.19 3.65 -11.11
N GLN A 19 14.09 3.17 -9.88
CA GLN A 19 14.42 1.80 -9.52
C GLN A 19 13.60 1.35 -8.31
N ASP A 20 13.06 0.15 -8.38
CA ASP A 20 12.29 -0.48 -7.31
C ASP A 20 13.19 -1.18 -6.28
N LEU A 21 14.22 -1.92 -6.72
CA LEU A 21 15.25 -2.55 -5.89
C LEU A 21 16.64 -2.33 -6.49
N SER A 22 17.62 -1.93 -5.66
CA SER A 22 19.00 -1.78 -6.15
C SER A 22 19.73 -3.12 -6.26
N ILE A 23 20.30 -3.40 -7.43
CA ILE A 23 21.01 -4.66 -7.76
C ILE A 23 22.48 -4.58 -7.28
N HIS A 24 22.76 -3.95 -6.13
CA HIS A 24 24.15 -3.65 -5.76
C HIS A 24 24.92 -4.82 -5.11
N ARG A 25 24.33 -6.02 -5.01
CA ARG A 25 25.04 -7.28 -4.72
C ARG A 25 24.33 -8.40 -5.46
N GLY A 26 25.09 -9.20 -6.20
CA GLY A 26 24.58 -10.31 -7.03
C GLY A 26 23.52 -11.14 -6.30
N ALA A 27 22.45 -11.47 -7.03
CA ALA A 27 21.17 -11.98 -6.51
C ALA A 27 20.42 -10.97 -5.61
N GLY A 28 19.71 -10.04 -6.26
CA GLY A 28 18.58 -9.23 -5.75
C GLY A 28 18.37 -9.27 -4.23
N SER A 29 19.19 -8.51 -3.49
CA SER A 29 18.90 -8.28 -2.08
C SER A 29 17.56 -7.54 -1.98
N LYS A 30 16.53 -8.23 -1.51
CA LYS A 30 15.18 -7.70 -1.23
C LYS A 30 15.19 -6.60 -0.16
N GLU A 31 16.36 -6.27 0.38
CA GLU A 31 16.59 -5.26 1.41
C GLU A 31 17.16 -3.96 0.85
N SER A 32 17.57 -3.92 -0.44
CA SER A 32 18.15 -2.72 -1.01
C SER A 32 17.11 -1.63 -1.29
N PRO A 33 17.35 -0.36 -0.88
CA PRO A 33 16.43 0.74 -1.15
C PRO A 33 16.24 0.97 -2.65
N GLY A 34 15.01 1.29 -3.04
CA GLY A 34 14.68 1.81 -4.37
C GLY A 34 15.01 3.30 -4.50
N ARG A 35 14.83 3.85 -5.69
CA ARG A 35 15.18 5.24 -6.04
C ARG A 35 14.03 5.93 -6.75
N ILE A 36 13.69 7.12 -6.29
CA ILE A 36 12.72 8.03 -6.91
C ILE A 36 13.45 9.31 -7.30
N VAL A 37 13.30 9.73 -8.55
CA VAL A 37 13.97 10.91 -9.10
C VAL A 37 13.00 12.07 -9.21
N LEU A 38 13.39 13.22 -8.67
CA LEU A 38 12.63 14.46 -8.67
C LEU A 38 13.43 15.60 -9.31
N PRO A 39 12.79 16.46 -10.12
CA PRO A 39 13.40 17.72 -10.53
C PRO A 39 13.56 18.65 -9.32
N ILE A 40 14.68 19.39 -9.24
CA ILE A 40 14.88 20.46 -8.25
C ILE A 40 13.79 21.53 -8.41
N PHE A 41 13.40 21.84 -9.64
CA PHE A 41 12.32 22.77 -9.93
C PHE A 41 11.07 22.01 -10.40
N ALA A 42 10.23 21.59 -9.46
CA ALA A 42 8.95 20.95 -9.76
C ALA A 42 7.91 21.99 -10.21
N GLN A 43 7.35 21.80 -11.40
CA GLN A 43 6.29 22.64 -11.97
C GLN A 43 4.92 21.98 -11.79
N GLY A 44 4.21 22.36 -10.73
CA GLY A 44 2.86 21.85 -10.42
C GLY A 44 2.75 21.39 -8.97
N ASP A 45 1.74 20.57 -8.67
CA ASP A 45 1.56 20.04 -7.31
C ASP A 45 2.52 18.88 -7.03
N LEU A 46 3.57 19.17 -6.26
CA LEU A 46 4.56 18.20 -5.83
C LEU A 46 3.93 16.99 -5.12
N LYS A 47 2.88 17.18 -4.31
CA LYS A 47 2.25 16.07 -3.58
C LYS A 47 1.61 15.07 -4.53
N THR A 48 0.94 15.57 -5.57
CA THR A 48 0.37 14.75 -6.66
C THR A 48 1.46 13.96 -7.38
N MET A 49 2.54 14.64 -7.80
CA MET A 49 3.61 13.97 -8.55
C MET A 49 4.32 12.89 -7.73
N VAL A 50 4.58 13.16 -6.45
CA VAL A 50 5.19 12.18 -5.54
C VAL A 50 4.24 11.02 -5.28
N ALA A 51 2.93 11.28 -5.13
CA ALA A 51 1.94 10.22 -4.95
C ALA A 51 1.91 9.25 -6.15
N ASP A 52 2.00 9.76 -7.39
CA ASP A 52 2.09 8.93 -8.60
C ASP A 52 3.33 8.04 -8.61
N ALA A 53 4.49 8.63 -8.31
CA ALA A 53 5.74 7.89 -8.27
C ALA A 53 5.74 6.83 -7.15
N LEU A 54 5.15 7.13 -5.99
CA LEU A 54 4.99 6.18 -4.90
C LEU A 54 4.02 5.06 -5.26
N ALA A 55 2.94 5.35 -6.01
CA ALA A 55 2.03 4.32 -6.47
C ALA A 55 2.73 3.35 -7.42
N ALA A 56 3.44 3.88 -8.42
CA ALA A 56 4.24 3.07 -9.33
C ALA A 56 5.31 2.27 -8.59
N PHE A 57 6.01 2.89 -7.63
CA PHE A 57 7.00 2.22 -6.80
C PHE A 57 6.42 1.06 -6.00
N ARG A 58 5.28 1.24 -5.32
CA ARG A 58 4.61 0.18 -4.56
C ARG A 58 4.18 -0.99 -5.45
N TRP A 59 3.65 -0.68 -6.63
CA TRP A 59 3.22 -1.68 -7.60
C TRP A 59 4.39 -2.56 -8.06
N GLU A 60 5.46 -1.93 -8.57
CA GLU A 60 6.62 -2.66 -9.08
C GLU A 60 7.40 -3.37 -7.97
N LEU A 61 7.58 -2.72 -6.81
CA LEU A 61 8.25 -3.33 -5.66
C LEU A 61 7.56 -4.62 -5.22
N THR A 62 6.23 -4.64 -5.18
CA THR A 62 5.46 -5.84 -4.82
C THR A 62 5.71 -6.97 -5.82
N LYS A 63 5.69 -6.65 -7.12
CA LYS A 63 5.98 -7.63 -8.18
C LYS A 63 7.38 -8.19 -8.07
N SER A 64 8.38 -7.34 -7.83
CA SER A 64 9.78 -7.77 -7.70
C SER A 64 10.04 -8.59 -6.44
N ILE A 65 9.39 -8.28 -5.32
CA ILE A 65 9.52 -9.06 -4.07
C ILE A 65 8.92 -10.46 -4.23
N LEU A 66 7.75 -10.56 -4.87
CA LEU A 66 7.01 -11.82 -5.04
C LEU A 66 7.48 -12.64 -6.25
N GLY A 67 8.19 -12.03 -7.20
CA GLY A 67 8.69 -12.72 -8.39
C GLY A 67 7.54 -13.35 -9.18
N ALA A 68 7.61 -14.67 -9.42
CA ALA A 68 6.58 -15.41 -10.16
C ALA A 68 5.21 -15.44 -9.45
N GLU A 69 5.16 -15.23 -8.13
CA GLU A 69 3.93 -15.32 -7.34
C GLU A 69 3.15 -14.00 -7.24
N TRP A 70 3.54 -12.96 -8.00
CA TRP A 70 2.97 -11.61 -7.90
C TRP A 70 1.45 -11.55 -8.13
N ASN A 71 0.89 -12.52 -8.88
CA ASN A 71 -0.54 -12.64 -9.18
C ASN A 71 -1.18 -13.91 -8.58
N ASN A 72 -0.54 -14.53 -7.59
CA ASN A 72 -1.06 -15.74 -6.98
C ASN A 72 -2.13 -15.39 -5.93
N VAL A 73 -3.40 -15.76 -6.20
CA VAL A 73 -4.53 -15.54 -5.28
C VAL A 73 -4.35 -16.29 -3.95
N GLY A 74 -3.58 -17.37 -3.93
CA GLY A 74 -3.27 -18.11 -2.71
C GLY A 74 -2.39 -17.33 -1.72
N ASN A 75 -1.59 -16.37 -2.20
CA ASN A 75 -0.77 -15.50 -1.37
C ASN A 75 -1.25 -14.04 -1.51
N PRO A 76 -2.12 -13.56 -0.60
CA PRO A 76 -2.77 -12.27 -0.75
C PRO A 76 -1.75 -11.13 -0.75
N SER A 77 -1.67 -10.42 -1.87
CA SER A 77 -0.79 -9.28 -2.09
C SER A 77 -1.58 -8.12 -2.68
N ILE A 78 -1.03 -6.90 -2.60
CA ILE A 78 -1.72 -5.74 -3.18
C ILE A 78 -1.91 -5.91 -4.70
N THR A 79 -0.93 -6.49 -5.40
CA THR A 79 -1.01 -6.71 -6.84
C THR A 79 -2.02 -7.80 -7.19
N ALA A 80 -2.00 -8.94 -6.48
CA ALA A 80 -2.94 -10.03 -6.72
C ALA A 80 -4.39 -9.59 -6.43
N ASP A 81 -4.66 -9.01 -5.26
CA ASP A 81 -6.01 -8.59 -4.87
C ASP A 81 -6.54 -7.49 -5.82
N TYR A 82 -5.67 -6.58 -6.28
CA TYR A 82 -6.08 -5.48 -7.17
C TYR A 82 -6.25 -5.93 -8.63
N THR A 83 -5.40 -6.82 -9.13
CA THR A 83 -5.58 -7.42 -10.46
C THR A 83 -6.83 -8.30 -10.49
N ASP A 84 -7.11 -9.07 -9.44
CA ASP A 84 -8.37 -9.83 -9.30
C ASP A 84 -9.58 -8.89 -9.34
N TYR A 85 -9.51 -7.77 -8.61
CA TYR A 85 -10.54 -6.73 -8.66
C TYR A 85 -10.77 -6.21 -10.09
N ILE A 86 -9.73 -5.84 -10.84
CA ILE A 86 -9.87 -5.35 -12.23
C ILE A 86 -10.46 -6.44 -13.14
N GLN A 87 -10.12 -7.71 -12.95
CA GLN A 87 -10.62 -8.80 -13.79
C GLN A 87 -12.08 -9.15 -13.49
N PHE A 88 -12.47 -9.15 -12.21
CA PHE A 88 -13.76 -9.68 -11.76
C PHE A 88 -14.75 -8.63 -11.25
N PHE A 89 -14.47 -7.33 -11.38
CA PHE A 89 -15.37 -6.26 -10.92
C PHE A 89 -16.82 -6.39 -11.42
N LYS A 90 -17.03 -6.89 -12.66
CA LYS A 90 -18.38 -7.08 -13.23
C LYS A 90 -19.21 -8.09 -12.43
N LYS A 91 -18.58 -9.12 -11.85
CA LYS A 91 -19.23 -10.19 -11.07
C LYS A 91 -19.35 -9.83 -9.57
N ASN A 92 -18.69 -8.77 -9.12
CA ASN A 92 -18.66 -8.41 -7.71
C ASN A 92 -20.05 -7.95 -7.21
N LYS A 93 -20.51 -8.48 -6.08
CA LYS A 93 -21.82 -8.15 -5.48
C LYS A 93 -21.78 -6.85 -4.68
N ASP A 94 -20.60 -6.41 -4.23
CA ASP A 94 -20.42 -5.18 -3.46
C ASP A 94 -20.45 -3.90 -4.33
N LEU A 95 -20.56 -4.04 -5.65
CA LEU A 95 -20.62 -2.92 -6.58
C LEU A 95 -22.02 -2.82 -7.21
N SER A 96 -22.61 -1.62 -7.17
CA SER A 96 -23.86 -1.33 -7.88
C SER A 96 -23.65 -1.38 -9.40
N MET A 97 -24.75 -1.53 -10.15
CA MET A 97 -24.71 -1.59 -11.61
C MET A 97 -24.14 -0.29 -12.21
N GLU A 98 -24.55 0.86 -11.69
CA GLU A 98 -24.04 2.19 -12.07
C GLU A 98 -22.52 2.30 -11.85
N ILE A 99 -22.01 1.84 -10.71
CA ILE A 99 -20.57 1.87 -10.42
C ILE A 99 -19.82 0.96 -11.39
N LYS A 100 -20.36 -0.22 -11.72
CA LYS A 100 -19.72 -1.14 -12.68
C LYS A 100 -19.62 -0.54 -14.08
N GLU A 101 -20.65 0.16 -14.54
CA GLU A 101 -20.61 0.84 -15.84
C GLU A 101 -19.59 1.97 -15.86
N LYS A 102 -19.57 2.78 -14.79
CA LYS A 102 -18.56 3.83 -14.63
C LYS A 102 -17.14 3.27 -14.63
N LEU A 103 -16.88 2.22 -13.84
CA LEU A 103 -15.57 1.55 -13.80
C LEU A 103 -15.19 0.97 -15.16
N ALA A 104 -16.14 0.38 -15.90
CA ALA A 104 -15.87 -0.13 -17.23
C ALA A 104 -15.47 0.98 -18.22
N SER A 105 -16.04 2.19 -18.07
CA SER A 105 -15.61 3.37 -18.85
C SER A 105 -14.26 3.88 -18.38
N ASP A 106 -14.03 3.97 -17.08
CA ASP A 106 -12.78 4.51 -16.51
C ASP A 106 -11.59 3.60 -16.82
N PHE A 107 -11.74 2.28 -16.68
CA PHE A 107 -10.67 1.31 -16.98
C PHE A 107 -10.26 1.34 -18.46
N LYS A 108 -11.17 1.67 -19.39
CA LYS A 108 -10.84 1.85 -20.81
C LYS A 108 -9.95 3.07 -21.08
N ARG A 109 -9.93 4.07 -20.19
CA ARG A 109 -9.09 5.26 -20.33
C ARG A 109 -7.62 4.98 -20.03
N PHE A 110 -7.34 3.94 -19.25
CA PHE A 110 -6.00 3.57 -18.84
C PHE A 110 -5.45 2.46 -19.73
N ARG A 111 -4.14 2.47 -19.96
CA ARG A 111 -3.47 1.48 -20.81
C ARG A 111 -3.17 0.19 -20.05
N ASN A 112 -2.77 0.33 -18.78
CA ASN A 112 -2.26 -0.76 -17.95
C ASN A 112 -2.91 -0.71 -16.55
N ASP A 113 -3.01 -1.87 -15.89
CA ASP A 113 -3.52 -2.01 -14.51
C ASP A 113 -2.79 -1.12 -13.50
N ARG A 114 -1.48 -0.91 -13.71
CA ARG A 114 -0.66 -0.02 -12.87
C ARG A 114 -1.16 1.42 -12.90
N ASP A 115 -1.61 1.90 -14.06
CA ASP A 115 -2.05 3.30 -14.18
C ASP A 115 -3.43 3.49 -13.53
N ILE A 116 -4.28 2.46 -13.57
CA ILE A 116 -5.53 2.39 -12.81
C ILE A 116 -5.23 2.42 -11.31
N PHE A 117 -4.30 1.57 -10.86
CA PHE A 117 -3.84 1.53 -9.47
C PHE A 117 -3.29 2.88 -9.01
N ALA A 118 -2.49 3.55 -9.83
CA ALA A 118 -1.92 4.85 -9.52
C ALA A 118 -3.01 5.91 -9.34
N ASN A 119 -4.02 5.93 -10.21
CA ASN A 119 -5.16 6.84 -10.08
C ASN A 119 -5.92 6.63 -8.77
N ASP A 120 -6.28 5.38 -8.45
CA ASP A 120 -6.96 5.05 -7.21
C ASP A 120 -6.10 5.39 -5.98
N TYR A 121 -4.79 5.14 -6.05
CA TYR A 121 -3.85 5.46 -4.98
C TYR A 121 -3.78 6.97 -4.72
N GLN A 122 -3.86 7.82 -5.76
CA GLN A 122 -3.96 9.26 -5.55
C GLN A 122 -5.23 9.64 -4.80
N LEU A 123 -6.37 9.05 -5.18
CA LEU A 123 -7.64 9.30 -4.50
C LEU A 123 -7.60 8.83 -3.04
N TRP A 124 -6.92 7.71 -2.79
CA TRP A 124 -6.68 7.19 -1.45
C TRP A 124 -5.92 8.17 -0.57
N MET A 125 -4.80 8.66 -1.08
CA MET A 125 -3.92 9.56 -0.33
C MET A 125 -4.50 10.96 -0.15
N LYS A 126 -5.27 11.47 -1.12
CA LYS A 126 -5.80 12.84 -1.08
C LYS A 126 -7.14 12.97 -0.40
N TYR A 127 -8.06 12.02 -0.62
CA TYR A 127 -9.45 12.17 -0.20
C TYR A 127 -9.79 11.22 0.95
N GLU A 128 -9.44 9.94 0.81
CA GLU A 128 -9.82 8.93 1.80
C GLU A 128 -9.06 9.12 3.12
N ALA A 129 -7.81 9.60 3.07
CA ALA A 129 -7.04 10.01 4.25
C ALA A 129 -7.73 11.16 5.04
N ASP A 130 -8.49 12.01 4.36
CA ASP A 130 -9.26 13.09 4.98
C ASP A 130 -10.71 12.68 5.34
N GLY A 131 -11.08 11.43 5.06
CA GLY A 131 -12.43 10.90 5.30
C GLY A 131 -13.44 11.21 4.18
N VAL A 132 -13.00 11.80 3.07
CA VAL A 132 -13.83 12.06 1.89
C VAL A 132 -13.88 10.81 1.02
N GLN A 133 -15.07 10.22 0.92
CA GLN A 133 -15.26 8.96 0.19
C GLN A 133 -15.30 9.23 -1.32
N ARG A 134 -14.24 8.83 -2.03
CA ARG A 134 -14.13 8.90 -3.50
C ARG A 134 -13.96 7.53 -4.13
N LEU A 135 -13.40 6.58 -3.39
CA LEU A 135 -13.20 5.21 -3.84
C LEU A 135 -14.43 4.35 -3.55
N ASN A 136 -14.57 3.25 -4.30
CA ASN A 136 -15.59 2.26 -4.00
C ASN A 136 -15.21 1.39 -2.79
N LYS A 137 -16.19 0.64 -2.27
CA LYS A 137 -16.02 -0.22 -1.08
C LYS A 137 -14.91 -1.27 -1.27
N VAL A 138 -14.75 -1.81 -2.47
CA VAL A 138 -13.81 -2.89 -2.77
C VAL A 138 -12.38 -2.39 -2.74
N VAL A 139 -12.08 -1.32 -3.49
CA VAL A 139 -10.74 -0.71 -3.53
C VAL A 139 -10.35 -0.19 -2.14
N ARG A 140 -11.29 0.43 -1.42
CA ARG A 140 -11.06 0.85 -0.03
C ARG A 140 -10.64 -0.33 0.85
N GLY A 141 -11.32 -1.47 0.73
CA GLY A 141 -10.97 -2.69 1.49
C GLY A 141 -9.57 -3.21 1.16
N ILE A 142 -9.21 -3.25 -0.12
CA ILE A 142 -7.90 -3.69 -0.61
C ILE A 142 -6.80 -2.76 -0.06
N PHE A 143 -6.95 -1.46 -0.24
CA PHE A 143 -5.96 -0.48 0.19
C PHE A 143 -5.84 -0.40 1.70
N TYR A 144 -6.94 -0.46 2.44
CA TYR A 144 -6.86 -0.45 3.90
C TYR A 144 -6.13 -1.68 4.47
N ARG A 145 -6.24 -2.83 3.80
CA ARG A 145 -5.55 -4.08 4.19
C ARG A 145 -4.05 -4.02 3.92
N HIS A 146 -3.65 -3.58 2.73
CA HIS A 146 -2.26 -3.66 2.25
C HIS A 146 -1.47 -2.35 2.39
N ILE A 147 -2.17 -1.21 2.44
CA ILE A 147 -1.62 0.15 2.50
C ILE A 147 -2.33 0.91 3.64
N PRO A 148 -2.21 0.44 4.90
CA PRO A 148 -2.86 1.10 6.03
C PRO A 148 -2.28 2.50 6.25
N PHE A 149 -3.13 3.44 6.63
CA PHE A 149 -2.69 4.77 7.03
C PHE A 149 -1.93 4.75 8.37
N SER A 150 -1.27 5.87 8.68
CA SER A 150 -0.70 6.12 10.01
C SER A 150 -1.77 5.98 11.09
N ARG A 151 -1.36 5.70 12.33
CA ARG A 151 -2.29 5.49 13.46
C ARG A 151 -3.25 6.67 13.62
N GLU A 152 -2.72 7.89 13.62
CA GLU A 152 -3.49 9.13 13.74
C GLU A 152 -4.59 9.26 12.68
N VAL A 153 -4.26 8.98 11.41
CA VAL A 153 -5.22 9.05 10.32
C VAL A 153 -6.25 7.92 10.45
N ARG A 154 -5.82 6.70 10.81
CA ARG A 154 -6.72 5.56 11.02
C ARG A 154 -7.75 5.86 12.11
N ASP A 155 -7.33 6.43 13.23
CA ASP A 155 -8.22 6.75 14.35
C ASP A 155 -9.24 7.84 13.98
N LYS A 156 -8.85 8.79 13.11
CA LYS A 156 -9.76 9.78 12.54
C LYS A 156 -10.77 9.13 11.60
N VAL A 157 -10.32 8.37 10.59
CA VAL A 157 -11.22 7.81 9.56
C VAL A 157 -12.08 6.66 10.08
N ALA A 158 -11.64 5.94 11.13
CA ALA A 158 -12.39 4.86 11.76
C ALA A 158 -13.75 5.29 12.30
N LYS A 159 -13.91 6.57 12.64
CA LYS A 159 -15.19 7.15 13.09
C LYS A 159 -16.23 7.20 11.97
N THR A 160 -15.79 7.15 10.72
CA THR A 160 -16.68 7.18 9.56
C THR A 160 -17.25 5.77 9.30
N PRO A 161 -18.56 5.60 9.08
CA PRO A 161 -19.19 4.30 8.88
C PRO A 161 -18.57 3.46 7.74
N ALA A 162 -18.08 4.12 6.68
CA ALA A 162 -17.43 3.46 5.56
C ALA A 162 -16.11 2.75 5.90
N PHE A 163 -15.46 3.13 7.00
CA PHE A 163 -14.23 2.53 7.48
C PHE A 163 -14.42 1.65 8.71
N ALA A 164 -15.49 1.83 9.48
CA ALA A 164 -15.70 1.12 10.75
C ALA A 164 -15.58 -0.41 10.63
N GLU A 165 -16.27 -1.02 9.65
CA GLU A 165 -16.21 -2.48 9.43
C GLU A 165 -14.80 -2.95 9.06
N ILE A 166 -14.14 -2.22 8.16
CA ILE A 166 -12.81 -2.55 7.64
C ILE A 166 -11.75 -2.37 8.73
N HIS A 167 -11.88 -1.30 9.53
CA HIS A 167 -11.04 -1.00 10.67
C HIS A 167 -11.14 -2.09 11.73
N ASN A 168 -12.34 -2.52 12.11
CA ASN A 168 -12.52 -3.61 13.07
C ASN A 168 -11.88 -4.92 12.59
N ARG A 169 -12.06 -5.26 11.30
CA ARG A 169 -11.40 -6.44 10.71
C ARG A 169 -9.88 -6.33 10.78
N PHE A 170 -9.34 -5.16 10.48
CA PHE A 170 -7.91 -4.89 10.58
C PHE A 170 -7.38 -5.05 12.00
N ILE A 171 -8.05 -4.48 13.00
CA ILE A 171 -7.71 -4.64 14.43
C ILE A 171 -7.68 -6.12 14.79
N ASN A 172 -8.72 -6.87 14.44
CA ASN A 172 -8.82 -8.29 14.77
C ASN A 172 -7.67 -9.11 14.17
N ILE A 173 -7.32 -8.87 12.90
CA ILE A 173 -6.20 -9.55 12.26
C ILE A 173 -4.89 -9.19 12.95
N ARG A 174 -4.71 -7.91 13.30
CA ARG A 174 -3.48 -7.41 13.90
C ARG A 174 -3.31 -7.89 15.35
N ASN A 175 -4.38 -7.94 16.13
CA ASN A 175 -4.40 -8.51 17.48
C ASN A 175 -4.12 -10.02 17.49
N ARG A 176 -4.63 -10.77 16.51
CA ARG A 176 -4.27 -12.20 16.34
C ARG A 176 -2.77 -12.35 16.08
N LYS A 177 -2.21 -11.54 15.17
CA LYS A 177 -0.76 -11.53 14.90
C LYS A 177 0.05 -11.12 16.13
N TYR A 178 -0.39 -10.10 16.86
CA TYR A 178 0.23 -9.67 18.11
C TYR A 178 0.30 -10.84 19.10
N THR A 179 -0.83 -11.54 19.33
CA THR A 179 -0.91 -12.66 20.26
C THR A 179 -0.03 -13.84 19.83
N GLU A 180 0.01 -14.12 18.53
CA GLU A 180 0.88 -15.16 17.95
C GLU A 180 2.37 -14.84 18.18
N ILE A 181 2.77 -13.59 17.89
CA ILE A 181 4.14 -13.11 18.04
C ILE A 181 4.52 -13.07 19.52
N GLU A 182 3.66 -12.54 20.39
CA GLU A 182 3.86 -12.50 21.83
C GLU A 182 4.10 -13.91 22.40
N ASN A 183 3.28 -14.88 22.02
CA ASN A 183 3.45 -16.27 22.46
C ASN A 183 4.75 -16.89 21.94
N ARG A 184 5.20 -16.52 20.74
CA ARG A 184 6.51 -16.94 20.20
C ARG A 184 7.66 -16.30 20.97
N TYR A 185 7.50 -15.03 21.34
CA TYR A 185 8.50 -14.20 22.02
C TYR A 185 8.67 -14.52 23.50
N LYS A 186 7.65 -15.12 24.15
CA LYS A 186 7.76 -15.67 25.51
C LYS A 186 8.94 -16.64 25.68
N LYS A 187 9.39 -17.33 24.61
CA LYS A 187 10.54 -18.24 24.65
C LYS A 187 11.89 -17.54 24.73
N TYR A 188 11.95 -16.26 24.39
CA TYR A 188 13.16 -15.43 24.37
C TYR A 188 13.19 -14.44 25.56
N LEU A 189 12.38 -14.69 26.58
CA LEU A 189 12.43 -13.93 27.82
C LEU A 189 13.73 -14.25 28.56
N ASN A 190 14.52 -13.22 28.88
CA ASN A 190 15.71 -13.37 29.71
C ASN A 190 15.32 -13.72 31.16
N ALA A 191 16.28 -14.12 31.99
CA ALA A 191 16.07 -14.40 33.42
C ALA A 191 15.42 -13.25 34.22
N LEU A 192 15.50 -12.01 33.70
CA LEU A 192 14.87 -10.81 34.24
C LEU A 192 13.44 -10.53 33.71
N GLY A 193 12.91 -11.38 32.84
CA GLY A 193 11.59 -11.18 32.20
C GLY A 193 11.56 -10.12 31.10
N SER A 194 12.69 -9.59 30.67
CA SER A 194 12.79 -8.58 29.61
C SER A 194 13.07 -9.20 28.23
N LEU A 195 12.41 -8.70 27.19
CA LEU A 195 12.68 -9.03 25.79
C LEU A 195 13.81 -8.16 25.22
N PRO A 196 14.66 -8.69 24.31
CA PRO A 196 15.59 -7.90 23.52
C PRO A 196 14.90 -6.76 22.76
N ASP A 197 15.56 -5.60 22.63
CA ASP A 197 15.00 -4.39 22.01
C ASP A 197 14.37 -4.62 20.63
N PRO A 198 15.01 -5.34 19.68
CA PRO A 198 14.42 -5.56 18.35
C PRO A 198 13.11 -6.36 18.39
N LEU A 199 12.95 -7.27 19.35
CA LEU A 199 11.72 -8.05 19.52
C LEU A 199 10.63 -7.22 20.19
N ARG A 200 11.02 -6.33 21.12
CA ARG A 200 10.11 -5.40 21.76
C ARG A 200 9.55 -4.38 20.75
N ASP A 201 10.39 -3.79 19.92
CA ASP A 201 9.98 -2.84 18.89
C ASP A 201 9.04 -3.47 17.86
N ASN A 202 9.31 -4.74 17.49
CA ASN A 202 8.43 -5.51 16.62
C ASN A 202 7.06 -5.76 17.28
N LEU A 203 7.04 -6.14 18.55
CA LEU A 203 5.81 -6.36 19.30
C LEU A 203 4.99 -5.07 19.43
N GLU A 204 5.65 -3.95 19.69
CA GLU A 204 5.02 -2.62 19.74
C GLU A 204 4.48 -2.19 18.39
N PHE A 205 5.16 -2.51 17.28
CA PHE A 205 4.63 -2.27 15.94
C PHE A 205 3.28 -2.96 15.75
N TYR A 206 3.09 -4.21 16.20
CA TYR A 206 1.81 -4.90 16.05
C TYR A 206 0.74 -4.46 17.05
N ARG A 207 1.08 -3.66 18.06
CA ARG A 207 0.10 -3.13 19.00
C ARG A 207 -0.83 -2.13 18.29
N VAL A 208 -2.14 -2.35 18.42
CA VAL A 208 -3.19 -1.48 17.84
C VAL A 208 -3.62 -0.42 18.83
#